data_AF-A0A2U1VDQ0-F1
#
_entry.id   AF-A0A2U1VDQ0-F1
#
_cell.length_a   1.000
_cell.length_b   1.000
_cell.length_c   1.000
_cell.angle_alpha   90.00
_cell.angle_beta   90.00
_cell.angle_gamma   90.00
#
_symmetry.space_group_name_H-M   'P 1'
#
loop_
_entity.id
_entity.type
_entity.pdbx_description
1 polymer ?
#
loop_
_entity_poly.entity_id
_entity_poly.type
_entity_poly.pdbx_seq_one_letter_code
_entity_poly.pdbx_strand_id
1 'polypeptide(L)' 'MKVGFIGLGIMGRPMAGHLIDAGHTLFAHDIAPVGTELLEKGATACRSGREVAQRADVIITMV' A
#
# COMPACT_ATOMS: atom_id res chain seq x y z
N MET A 1 3.10 -0.38 -12.73
CA MET A 1 4.27 0.17 -11.98
C MET A 1 4.24 -0.35 -10.55
N LYS A 2 5.38 -0.38 -9.85
CA LYS A 2 5.44 -0.80 -8.44
C LYS A 2 5.26 0.42 -7.54
N VAL A 3 4.15 0.46 -6.81
CA VAL A 3 3.79 1.59 -5.94
C VAL A 3 3.86 1.17 -4.48
N GLY A 4 4.48 2.00 -3.67
CA GLY A 4 4.52 1.89 -2.22
C GLY A 4 3.49 2.80 -1.59
N PHE A 5 2.74 2.32 -0.60
CA PHE A 5 1.80 3.14 0.17
C PHE A 5 2.06 2.97 1.65
N ILE A 6 2.41 4.05 2.34
CA ILE A 6 2.64 4.07 3.79
C ILE A 6 1.57 4.94 4.44
N GLY A 7 0.73 4.32 5.25
CA GLY A 7 -0.42 4.96 5.88
C GLY A 7 -1.75 4.58 5.20
N LEU A 8 -2.58 3.79 5.89
CA LEU A 8 -3.81 3.15 5.39
C LEU A 8 -5.01 3.47 6.28
N GLY A 9 -5.02 4.70 6.82
CA GLY A 9 -6.16 5.30 7.51
C GLY A 9 -7.35 5.55 6.57
N ILE A 10 -8.30 6.38 7.01
CA ILE A 10 -9.57 6.64 6.30
C ILE A 10 -9.33 7.12 4.86
N MET A 11 -8.32 7.96 4.63
CA MET A 11 -7.96 8.44 3.29
C MET A 11 -7.07 7.47 2.52
N GLY A 12 -5.99 6.98 3.15
CA GLY A 12 -4.97 6.19 2.45
C GLY A 12 -5.52 4.88 1.88
N ARG A 13 -6.46 4.24 2.59
CA ARG A 13 -6.99 2.93 2.21
C ARG A 13 -7.78 2.91 0.89
N PRO A 14 -8.80 3.77 0.67
CA PRO A 14 -9.48 3.80 -0.62
C PRO A 14 -8.54 4.22 -1.76
N MET A 15 -7.58 5.12 -1.51
CA MET A 15 -6.56 5.50 -2.50
C MET A 15 -5.67 4.32 -2.90
N ALA A 16 -5.18 3.55 -1.93
CA ALA A 16 -4.44 2.32 -2.15
C ALA A 16 -5.25 1.31 -2.97
N GLY A 17 -6.54 1.16 -2.67
CA GLY A 17 -7.45 0.31 -3.44
C GLY A 17 -7.57 0.73 -4.90
N HIS A 18 -7.76 2.02 -5.18
CA HIS A 18 -7.85 2.53 -6.56
C HIS A 18 -6.56 2.30 -7.36
N LEU A 19 -5.39 2.37 -6.73
CA LEU A 19 -4.13 2.08 -7.39
C LEU A 19 -4.04 0.61 -7.84
N ILE A 20 -4.56 -0.31 -7.03
CA ILE A 20 -4.66 -1.72 -7.41
C ILE A 20 -5.66 -1.89 -8.55
N ASP A 21 -6.84 -1.28 -8.44
CA ASP A 21 -7.88 -1.36 -9.47
C ASP A 21 -7.40 -0.77 -10.82
N ALA A 22 -6.48 0.21 -10.79
CA ALA A 22 -5.82 0.77 -11.97
C ALA A 22 -4.67 -0.10 -12.53
N GLY A 23 -4.40 -1.28 -11.94
CA GLY A 23 -3.41 -2.23 -12.41
C GLY A 23 -1.99 -2.01 -11.88
N HIS A 24 -1.80 -1.23 -10.81
CA HIS A 24 -0.50 -1.08 -10.17
C HIS A 24 -0.22 -2.22 -9.18
N THR A 25 1.04 -2.65 -9.07
CA THR A 25 1.47 -3.55 -8.00
C THR A 25 1.65 -2.72 -6.73
N LEU A 26 0.95 -3.08 -5.65
CA LEU A 26 0.95 -2.31 -4.41
C LEU A 26 1.73 -3.01 -3.29
N PHE A 27 2.70 -2.29 -2.71
CA PHE A 27 3.39 -2.66 -1.47
C PHE A 27 2.94 -1.71 -0.36
N ALA A 28 2.26 -2.23 0.65
CA ALA A 28 1.54 -1.42 1.62
C ALA A 28 2.04 -1.62 3.04
N HIS A 29 2.16 -0.54 3.81
CA HIS A 29 2.52 -0.58 5.22
C HIS A 29 1.70 0.44 6.02
N ASP A 30 1.31 0.09 7.23
CA ASP A 30 0.69 0.97 8.21
C ASP A 30 1.13 0.53 9.61
N ILE A 31 0.86 1.36 10.63
CA ILE A 31 1.08 1.01 12.03
C ILE A 31 0.09 -0.08 12.46
N ALA A 32 -1.16 0.02 12.00
CA ALA A 32 -2.15 -1.03 12.10
C ALA A 32 -1.92 -2.08 10.99
N PRO A 33 -2.43 -3.31 11.16
CA PRO A 33 -2.41 -4.30 10.09
C PRO A 33 -3.06 -3.77 8.80
N VAL A 34 -2.48 -4.13 7.65
CA VAL A 34 -3.09 -3.87 6.34
C VAL A 34 -4.46 -4.55 6.28
N GLY A 35 -5.49 -3.79 5.92
CA GLY A 35 -6.87 -4.28 5.86
C GLY A 35 -7.04 -5.46 4.89
N THR A 36 -7.87 -6.43 5.26
CA THR A 36 -8.12 -7.63 4.45
C THR A 36 -8.66 -7.28 3.08
N GLU A 37 -9.42 -6.19 2.97
CA GLU A 37 -9.95 -5.68 1.69
C GLU A 37 -8.84 -5.32 0.69
N LEU A 38 -7.68 -4.84 1.15
CA LEU A 38 -6.55 -4.55 0.27
C LEU A 38 -5.77 -5.81 -0.06
N LEU A 39 -5.64 -6.73 0.90
CA LEU A 39 -4.95 -8.00 0.69
C LEU A 39 -5.68 -8.87 -0.34
N GLU A 40 -7.01 -8.96 -0.25
CA GLU A 40 -7.87 -9.66 -1.21
C GLU A 40 -7.81 -9.03 -2.60
N LYS A 41 -7.65 -7.71 -2.68
CA LYS A 41 -7.40 -7.01 -3.94
C LYS A 41 -6.01 -7.27 -4.53
N GLY A 42 -5.05 -7.79 -3.75
CA GLY A 42 -3.70 -8.10 -4.19
C GLY A 42 -2.60 -7.17 -3.67
N ALA A 43 -2.87 -6.37 -2.64
CA ALA A 43 -1.82 -5.63 -1.94
C ALA A 43 -0.85 -6.59 -1.24
N THR A 44 0.45 -6.30 -1.33
CA THR A 44 1.46 -6.99 -0.53
C THR A 44 1.70 -6.22 0.76
N ALA A 45 1.36 -6.81 1.90
CA ALA A 45 1.69 -6.23 3.19
C ALA A 45 3.20 -6.28 3.46
N CYS A 46 3.77 -5.12 3.79
CA CYS A 46 5.14 -4.94 4.20
C CYS A 46 5.23 -4.70 5.71
N ARG A 47 6.29 -5.22 6.34
CA ARG A 47 6.55 -5.14 7.78
C ARG A 47 7.12 -3.80 8.23
N SER A 48 7.57 -2.98 7.29
CA SER A 48 8.12 -1.65 7.55
C SER A 48 8.10 -0.77 6.30
N GLY A 49 8.21 0.55 6.49
CA GLY A 49 8.44 1.48 5.38
C GLY A 49 9.74 1.20 4.60
N ARG A 50 10.76 0.63 5.24
CA ARG A 50 11.99 0.18 4.56
C ARG A 50 11.69 -0.90 3.52
N GLU A 51 10.87 -1.87 3.88
CA GLU A 51 10.50 -2.96 2.97
C GLU A 51 9.68 -2.45 1.79
N VAL A 52 8.79 -1.47 2.02
CA VAL A 52 8.07 -0.77 0.94
C VAL A 52 9.07 -0.11 -0.02
N ALA A 53 10.02 0.66 0.51
CA ALA A 53 10.99 1.40 -0.29
C ALA A 53 11.96 0.52 -1.10
N GLN A 54 12.24 -0.70 -0.64
CA GLN A 54 13.06 -1.65 -1.39
C GLN A 54 12.35 -2.27 -2.61
N ARG A 55 11.02 -2.20 -2.65
CA ARG A 55 10.20 -2.90 -3.67
C ARG A 55 9.50 -1.94 -4.63
N ALA A 56 9.18 -0.73 -4.18
CA ALA A 56 8.43 0.26 -4.94
C ALA A 56 9.33 1.22 -5.72
N ASP A 57 8.86 1.64 -6.90
CA ASP A 57 9.50 2.67 -7.73
C ASP A 57 9.10 4.07 -7.26
N VAL A 58 7.87 4.21 -6.74
CA VAL A 58 7.27 5.45 -6.23
C VAL A 58 6.59 5.16 -4.89
N ILE A 59 6.76 6.04 -3.90
CA ILE A 59 6.16 5.89 -2.57
C ILE A 59 5.22 7.06 -2.30
N ILE A 60 4.00 6.73 -1.88
CA ILE A 60 3.00 7.66 -1.37
C ILE A 60 2.94 7.49 0.15
N THR A 61 2.97 8.60 0.88
CA THR A 61 2.83 8.61 2.34
C THR A 61 1.59 9.39 2.73
N MET A 62 0.78 8.85 3.64
CA MET A 62 -0.46 9.47 4.12
C MET A 62 -0.68 9.17 5.61
N VAL A 63 -0.18 10.03 6.49
CA VAL A 63 -0.15 9.84 7.95
C VAL A 63 -1.22 10.63 8.69
#